data_AF-E6QQ19-F1
#
_entry.id   AF-E6QQ19-F1
#
_cell.length_a   1.000
_cell.length_b   1.000
_cell.length_c   1.000
_cell.angle_alpha   90.00
_cell.angle_beta   90.00
_cell.angle_gamma   90.00
#
_symmetry.space_group_name_H-M   'P 1'
#
loop_
_entity.id
_entity.type
_entity.pdbx_description
1 polymer ?
#
loop_
_entity_poly.entity_id
_entity_poly.type
_entity_poly.pdbx_seq_one_letter_code
_entity_poly.pdbx_strand_id
1 'polypeptide(L)'
;MGSEKEEVAIPNGYQPILELYQEMTKAQDANALIAALAMLFVGIGTMAWLSLPLGQTSVKRNDFCSWVDTYLKTDASQPYQYVGIDVYAARCALLHSYGSASDLHKRRNPPKEFSYLDNGPHRADGSQLVLISIAVLIRDFGNALNAFFRSALSNADLKARIDSRIRTLMVTMAVDENRVKTP
;
A
#
# COMPACT_ATOMS: atom_id res chain seq x y z
N MET A 1 -32.88 -6.14 0.83
CA MET A 1 -32.08 -7.37 0.98
C MET A 1 -30.64 -6.93 1.06
N GLY A 2 -30.18 -6.59 2.26
CA GLY A 2 -28.84 -6.02 2.49
C GLY A 2 -27.81 -7.12 2.54
N SER A 3 -26.81 -7.08 1.66
CA SER A 3 -25.64 -7.94 1.77
C SER A 3 -24.82 -7.44 2.97
N GLU A 4 -24.87 -8.17 4.07
CA GLU A 4 -23.87 -8.07 5.13
C GLU A 4 -22.49 -8.23 4.50
N LYS A 5 -21.65 -7.20 4.64
CA LYS A 5 -20.23 -7.33 4.31
C LYS A 5 -19.65 -8.33 5.30
N GLU A 6 -19.29 -9.50 4.81
CA GLU A 6 -18.51 -10.49 5.57
C GLU A 6 -17.22 -9.82 6.04
N GLU A 7 -17.21 -9.39 7.30
CA GLU A 7 -16.02 -8.92 7.98
C GLU A 7 -15.15 -10.15 8.25
N VAL A 8 -14.18 -10.38 7.36
CA VAL A 8 -13.21 -11.46 7.54
C VAL A 8 -12.42 -11.14 8.80
N ALA A 9 -12.62 -11.92 9.86
CA ALA A 9 -11.85 -11.82 11.09
C ALA A 9 -10.36 -11.96 10.75
N ILE A 10 -9.64 -10.83 10.76
CA ILE A 10 -8.21 -10.79 10.45
C ILE A 10 -7.49 -11.44 11.64
N PRO A 11 -6.67 -12.49 11.43
CA PRO A 11 -6.03 -13.18 12.54
C PRO A 11 -5.20 -12.22 13.40
N ASN A 12 -5.26 -12.38 14.73
CA ASN A 12 -4.58 -11.54 15.73
C ASN A 12 -3.05 -11.33 15.52
N GLY A 13 -2.42 -12.02 14.56
CA GLY A 13 -1.01 -11.85 14.18
C GLY A 13 -0.71 -10.72 13.18
N TYR A 14 -1.71 -10.13 12.52
CA TYR A 14 -1.51 -9.13 11.46
C TYR A 14 -1.62 -7.67 11.93
N GLN A 15 -1.68 -7.45 13.24
CA GLN A 15 -1.91 -6.15 13.87
C GLN A 15 -1.01 -5.01 13.34
N PRO A 16 0.31 -5.19 13.15
CA PRO A 16 1.17 -4.09 12.66
C PRO A 16 0.77 -3.59 11.25
N ILE A 17 0.18 -4.45 10.42
CA ILE A 17 -0.28 -4.08 9.08
C ILE A 17 -1.58 -3.27 9.17
N LEU A 18 -2.46 -3.65 10.10
CA LEU A 18 -3.69 -2.92 10.36
C LEU A 18 -3.40 -1.54 10.95
N GLU A 19 -2.45 -1.44 11.87
CA GLU A 19 -1.97 -0.18 12.43
C GLU A 19 -1.42 0.75 11.34
N LEU A 20 -0.60 0.22 10.42
CA LEU A 20 -0.11 0.99 9.28
C LEU A 20 -1.25 1.56 8.41
N TYR A 21 -2.29 0.77 8.16
CA TYR A 21 -3.46 1.25 7.41
C TYR A 21 -4.26 2.29 8.22
N GLN A 22 -4.40 2.10 9.53
CA GLN A 22 -5.07 3.08 10.40
C GLN A 22 -4.33 4.42 10.46
N GLU A 23 -3.00 4.43 10.51
CA GLU A 23 -2.23 5.68 10.46
C GLU A 23 -2.42 6.39 9.11
N MET A 24 -2.48 5.63 8.02
CA MET A 24 -2.79 6.17 6.70
C MET A 24 -4.17 6.85 6.65
N THR A 25 -5.21 6.21 7.21
CA THR A 25 -6.56 6.79 7.25
C THR A 25 -6.61 8.01 8.17
N LYS A 26 -5.94 7.99 9.33
CA LYS A 26 -5.84 9.16 10.22
C LYS A 26 -5.24 10.37 9.50
N ALA A 27 -4.16 10.18 8.73
CA ALA A 27 -3.57 11.26 7.95
C ALA A 27 -4.52 11.76 6.85
N GLN A 28 -5.25 10.87 6.19
CA GLN A 28 -6.27 11.27 5.21
C GLN A 28 -7.38 12.09 5.85
N ASP A 29 -7.94 11.64 6.97
CA ASP A 29 -9.02 12.31 7.69
C ASP A 29 -8.60 13.68 8.23
N ALA A 30 -7.32 13.83 8.58
CA ALA A 30 -6.71 15.11 8.94
C ALA A 30 -6.36 16.00 7.73
N ASN A 31 -6.74 15.61 6.51
CA ASN A 31 -6.40 16.28 5.24
C ASN A 31 -4.88 16.41 4.98
N ALA A 32 -4.06 15.58 5.61
CA ALA A 32 -2.62 15.47 5.38
C ALA A 32 -2.34 14.51 4.21
N LEU A 33 -2.90 14.83 3.03
CA LEU A 33 -3.02 13.91 1.89
C LEU A 33 -1.68 13.37 1.37
N ILE A 34 -0.63 14.21 1.33
CA ILE A 34 0.71 13.77 0.90
C ILE A 34 1.34 12.83 1.92
N ALA A 35 1.08 13.03 3.22
CA ALA A 35 1.55 12.12 4.26
C ALA A 35 0.83 10.76 4.16
N ALA A 36 -0.49 10.77 3.93
CA ALA A 36 -1.25 9.56 3.68
C ALA A 36 -0.73 8.80 2.46
N LEU A 37 -0.43 9.51 1.36
CA LEU A 37 0.14 8.93 0.15
C LEU A 37 1.56 8.35 0.36
N ALA A 38 2.41 9.02 1.13
CA ALA A 38 3.72 8.49 1.49
C ALA A 38 3.59 7.19 2.30
N MET A 39 2.70 7.15 3.28
CA MET A 39 2.39 5.94 4.04
C MET A 39 1.81 4.83 3.18
N LEU A 40 1.01 5.15 2.16
CA LEU A 40 0.52 4.17 1.19
C LEU A 40 1.67 3.49 0.45
N PHE A 41 2.64 4.24 -0.05
CA PHE A 41 3.80 3.64 -0.72
C PHE A 41 4.69 2.85 0.23
N VAL A 42 4.79 3.26 1.51
CA VAL A 42 5.40 2.44 2.56
C VAL A 42 4.62 1.14 2.74
N GLY A 43 3.29 1.20 2.83
CA GLY A 43 2.41 0.05 2.94
C GLY A 43 2.60 -0.98 1.83
N ILE A 44 2.56 -0.53 0.57
CA ILE A 44 2.81 -1.41 -0.59
C ILE A 44 4.21 -2.03 -0.50
N GLY A 45 5.23 -1.23 -0.16
CA GLY A 45 6.60 -1.72 0.02
C GLY A 45 6.70 -2.80 1.09
N THR A 46 6.03 -2.61 2.23
CA THR A 46 5.96 -3.59 3.32
C THR A 46 5.26 -4.87 2.86
N MET A 47 4.15 -4.78 2.13
CA MET A 47 3.43 -5.99 1.66
C MET A 47 4.24 -6.78 0.63
N ALA A 48 4.94 -6.08 -0.28
CA ALA A 48 5.88 -6.70 -1.19
C ALA A 48 7.02 -7.41 -0.44
N TRP A 49 7.55 -6.78 0.62
CA TRP A 49 8.59 -7.38 1.47
C TRP A 49 8.13 -8.63 2.20
N LEU A 50 6.93 -8.60 2.79
CA LEU A 50 6.33 -9.76 3.45
C LEU A 50 6.07 -10.92 2.48
N SER A 51 5.88 -10.61 1.19
CA SER A 51 5.62 -11.60 0.14
C SER A 51 6.88 -12.31 -0.38
N LEU A 52 8.07 -11.81 -0.05
CA LEU A 52 9.33 -12.31 -0.59
C LEU A 52 9.55 -13.80 -0.28
N PRO A 53 10.14 -14.58 -1.21
CA PRO A 53 10.60 -15.93 -0.94
C PRO A 53 11.47 -15.99 0.32
N LEU A 54 11.43 -17.10 1.05
CA LEU A 54 12.33 -17.31 2.19
C LEU A 54 13.80 -17.22 1.72
N GLY A 55 14.63 -16.54 2.50
CA GLY A 55 16.04 -16.27 2.16
C GLY A 55 16.28 -15.00 1.35
N GLN A 56 15.26 -14.41 0.70
CA GLN A 56 15.38 -13.07 0.14
C GLN A 56 15.08 -12.01 1.21
N THR A 57 16.02 -11.09 1.41
CA THR A 57 15.98 -10.09 2.50
C THR A 57 15.59 -8.69 2.03
N SER A 58 15.73 -8.39 0.74
CA SER A 58 15.44 -7.07 0.16
C SER A 58 14.44 -7.14 -0.99
N VAL A 59 13.52 -6.16 -1.00
CA VAL A 59 12.55 -5.97 -2.10
C VAL A 59 13.28 -5.41 -3.31
N LYS A 60 13.12 -6.08 -4.45
CA LYS A 60 13.51 -5.55 -5.76
C LYS A 60 12.29 -4.88 -6.41
N ARG A 61 12.55 -4.08 -7.44
CA ARG A 61 11.49 -3.46 -8.25
C ARG A 61 10.43 -4.46 -8.71
N ASN A 62 10.86 -5.60 -9.25
CA ASN A 62 9.93 -6.59 -9.78
C ASN A 62 9.04 -7.19 -8.68
N ASP A 63 9.54 -7.32 -7.45
CA ASP A 63 8.74 -7.83 -6.33
C ASP A 63 7.64 -6.82 -5.98
N PHE A 64 7.98 -5.52 -5.94
CA PHE A 64 6.99 -4.45 -5.72
C PHE A 64 5.95 -4.42 -6.84
N CYS A 65 6.39 -4.39 -8.10
CA CYS A 65 5.48 -4.36 -9.25
C CYS A 65 4.56 -5.57 -9.25
N SER A 66 5.10 -6.78 -9.00
CA SER A 66 4.31 -8.01 -8.98
C SER A 66 3.25 -7.98 -7.88
N TRP A 67 3.57 -7.42 -6.70
CA TRP A 67 2.56 -7.27 -5.64
C TRP A 67 1.43 -6.32 -6.06
N VAL A 68 1.78 -5.17 -6.65
CA VAL A 68 0.80 -4.20 -7.19
C VAL A 68 -0.07 -4.85 -8.26
N ASP A 69 0.54 -5.49 -9.25
CA ASP A 69 -0.14 -6.16 -10.35
C ASP A 69 -1.04 -7.31 -9.88
N THR A 70 -0.73 -7.91 -8.72
CA THR A 70 -1.55 -8.98 -8.13
C THR A 70 -2.74 -8.42 -7.34
N TYR A 71 -2.48 -7.48 -6.42
CA TYR A 71 -3.46 -7.13 -5.38
C TYR A 71 -4.08 -5.74 -5.51
N LEU A 72 -3.36 -4.76 -6.04
CA LEU A 72 -3.85 -3.38 -6.10
C LEU A 72 -4.78 -3.22 -7.31
N LYS A 73 -6.08 -3.30 -7.06
CA LYS A 73 -7.13 -3.19 -8.07
C LYS A 73 -8.07 -2.05 -7.74
N THR A 74 -8.50 -1.35 -8.77
CA THR A 74 -9.57 -0.36 -8.67
C THR A 74 -10.83 -0.89 -9.35
N ASP A 75 -11.92 -0.16 -9.19
CA ASP A 75 -13.19 -0.50 -9.84
C ASP A 75 -13.05 -0.45 -11.38
N ALA A 76 -13.72 -1.35 -12.08
CA ALA A 76 -13.66 -1.43 -13.54
C ALA A 76 -14.16 -0.15 -14.24
N SER A 77 -14.99 0.66 -13.58
CA SER A 77 -15.45 1.96 -14.06
C SER A 77 -14.40 3.07 -13.97
N GLN A 78 -13.30 2.87 -13.23
CA GLN A 78 -12.25 3.89 -13.16
C GLN A 78 -11.56 4.03 -14.53
N PRO A 79 -11.32 5.27 -15.00
CA PRO A 79 -10.65 5.53 -16.26
C PRO A 79 -9.21 5.01 -16.34
N TYR A 80 -8.61 4.68 -15.20
CA TYR A 80 -7.25 4.19 -15.10
C TYR A 80 -7.19 2.95 -14.20
N GLN A 81 -6.52 1.91 -14.67
CA GLN A 81 -6.24 0.70 -13.92
C GLN A 81 -4.77 0.67 -13.53
N TYR A 82 -4.48 0.33 -12.28
CA TYR A 82 -3.10 0.35 -11.79
C TYR A 82 -2.21 -0.67 -12.52
N VAL A 83 -1.01 -0.23 -12.85
CA VAL A 83 0.07 -1.05 -13.40
C VAL A 83 1.29 -0.90 -12.50
N GLY A 84 1.92 -2.02 -12.14
CA GLY A 84 2.98 -2.08 -11.15
C GLY A 84 4.14 -1.14 -11.42
N ILE A 85 4.57 -1.01 -12.68
CA ILE A 85 5.68 -0.13 -13.04
C ILE A 85 5.32 1.35 -12.90
N ASP A 86 4.06 1.72 -13.14
CA ASP A 86 3.59 3.11 -13.01
C ASP A 86 3.51 3.50 -11.54
N VAL A 87 2.95 2.63 -10.70
CA VAL A 87 2.89 2.82 -9.24
C VAL A 87 4.31 2.84 -8.63
N TYR A 88 5.23 2.00 -9.12
CA TYR A 88 6.62 2.01 -8.67
C TYR A 88 7.33 3.32 -9.02
N ALA A 89 7.11 3.85 -10.23
CA ALA A 89 7.69 5.12 -10.65
C ALA A 89 7.14 6.30 -9.84
N ALA A 90 5.83 6.30 -9.57
CA ALA A 90 5.16 7.27 -8.72
C ALA A 90 5.69 7.25 -7.28
N ARG A 91 5.88 6.05 -6.69
CA ARG A 91 6.54 5.88 -5.40
C ARG A 91 7.91 6.55 -5.39
N CYS A 92 8.74 6.25 -6.38
CA CYS A 92 10.11 6.77 -6.45
C CYS A 92 10.11 8.30 -6.57
N ALA A 93 9.24 8.87 -7.39
CA ALA A 93 9.11 10.31 -7.55
C ALA A 93 8.74 11.00 -6.23
N LEU A 94 7.76 10.47 -5.49
CA LEU A 94 7.33 11.06 -4.22
C LEU A 94 8.36 10.85 -3.12
N LEU A 95 8.75 9.60 -2.83
CA LEU A 95 9.55 9.28 -1.63
C LEU A 95 11.01 9.71 -1.74
N HIS A 96 11.56 9.89 -2.94
CA HIS A 96 12.96 10.24 -3.13
C HIS A 96 13.18 11.64 -3.68
N SER A 97 12.14 12.31 -4.17
CA SER A 97 12.29 13.63 -4.79
C SER A 97 11.16 14.61 -4.45
N TYR A 98 10.15 14.20 -3.67
CA TYR A 98 8.96 15.00 -3.40
C TYR A 98 8.36 15.62 -4.68
N GLY A 99 8.31 14.83 -5.75
CA GLY A 99 7.88 15.28 -7.08
C GLY A 99 6.98 14.27 -7.78
N SER A 100 6.60 14.59 -9.02
CA SER A 100 5.82 13.72 -9.91
C SER A 100 6.70 12.89 -10.84
N ALA A 101 7.95 13.32 -11.07
CA ALA A 101 8.88 12.64 -11.97
C ALA A 101 9.96 11.81 -11.25
N SER A 102 10.30 10.66 -11.82
CA SER A 102 11.46 9.84 -11.43
C SER A 102 12.37 9.59 -12.63
N ASP A 103 13.56 9.01 -12.41
CA ASP A 103 14.46 8.62 -13.51
C ASP A 103 13.84 7.63 -14.50
N LEU A 104 12.76 6.93 -14.12
CA LEU A 104 12.05 6.06 -15.04
C LEU A 104 11.31 6.82 -16.14
N HIS A 105 10.86 8.05 -15.87
CA HIS A 105 10.15 8.87 -16.85
C HIS A 105 11.08 9.43 -17.94
N LYS A 106 12.40 9.32 -17.77
CA LYS A 106 13.40 9.74 -18.77
C LYS A 106 13.71 8.66 -19.82
N ARG A 107 13.10 7.47 -19.70
CA ARG A 107 13.37 6.32 -20.59
C ARG A 107 12.56 6.42 -21.89
N ARG A 108 12.98 5.68 -22.92
CA ARG A 108 12.31 5.64 -24.23
C ARG A 108 10.83 5.24 -24.16
N ASN A 109 10.52 4.27 -23.30
CA ASN A 109 9.16 3.82 -23.01
C ASN A 109 8.93 4.05 -21.50
N PRO A 110 8.60 5.29 -21.10
CA PRO A 110 8.43 5.60 -19.70
C PRO A 110 7.12 5.00 -19.15
N PRO A 111 7.07 4.67 -17.86
CA PRO A 111 5.80 4.44 -17.17
C PRO A 111 4.95 5.72 -17.17
N LYS A 112 3.66 5.58 -16.89
CA LYS A 112 2.74 6.71 -16.70
C LYS A 112 3.18 7.55 -15.51
N GLU A 113 3.11 8.87 -15.67
CA GLU A 113 3.39 9.84 -14.62
C GLU A 113 2.13 10.10 -13.79
N PHE A 114 2.25 9.95 -12.48
CA PHE A 114 1.13 10.20 -11.57
C PHE A 114 1.19 11.64 -11.06
N SER A 115 0.06 12.34 -11.18
CA SER A 115 -0.27 13.49 -10.35
C SER A 115 -1.52 13.19 -9.55
N TYR A 116 -1.82 13.98 -8.52
CA TYR A 116 -2.81 13.58 -7.52
C TYR A 116 -3.99 14.54 -7.43
N LEU A 117 -5.17 13.95 -7.24
CA LEU A 117 -6.40 14.63 -6.86
C LEU A 117 -6.71 14.29 -5.40
N ASP A 118 -7.31 15.22 -4.69
CA ASP A 118 -7.79 14.98 -3.33
C ASP A 118 -8.95 13.97 -3.30
N ASN A 119 -9.90 14.11 -4.23
CA ASN A 119 -11.12 13.32 -4.31
C ASN A 119 -11.57 13.06 -5.76
N GLY A 120 -12.76 12.44 -5.89
CA GLY A 120 -13.36 12.10 -7.18
C GLY A 120 -12.73 10.84 -7.81
N PRO A 121 -13.13 10.50 -9.05
CA PRO A 121 -12.55 9.39 -9.80
C PRO A 121 -11.13 9.73 -10.29
N HIS A 122 -10.39 8.69 -10.66
CA HIS A 122 -9.18 8.86 -11.47
C HIS A 122 -9.51 9.58 -12.78
N ARG A 123 -8.52 10.27 -13.36
CA ARG A 123 -8.62 10.83 -14.71
C ARG A 123 -7.46 10.36 -15.55
N ALA A 124 -7.78 9.84 -16.72
CA ALA A 124 -6.85 9.47 -17.75
C ALA A 124 -7.52 9.68 -19.11
N ASP A 125 -6.75 10.16 -20.08
CA ASP A 125 -7.19 10.46 -21.46
C ASP A 125 -6.32 9.74 -22.50
N GLY A 126 -5.53 8.76 -22.05
CA GLY A 126 -4.54 8.05 -22.87
C GLY A 126 -3.16 8.71 -22.89
N SER A 127 -3.02 9.95 -22.40
CA SER A 127 -1.72 10.63 -22.29
C SER A 127 -0.78 9.97 -21.28
N GLN A 128 0.46 10.48 -21.20
CA GLN A 128 1.45 9.98 -20.24
C GLN A 128 1.12 10.37 -18.80
N LEU A 129 0.42 11.48 -18.60
CA LEU A 129 -0.01 11.94 -17.29
C LEU A 129 -1.34 11.28 -16.92
N VAL A 130 -1.42 10.75 -15.70
CA VAL A 130 -2.66 10.27 -15.12
C VAL A 130 -2.88 10.94 -13.77
N LEU A 131 -4.12 11.35 -13.52
CA LEU A 131 -4.51 12.00 -12.27
C LEU A 131 -5.16 10.96 -11.35
N ILE A 132 -4.47 10.64 -10.28
CA ILE A 132 -4.85 9.61 -9.32
C ILE A 132 -5.50 10.26 -8.10
N SER A 133 -6.76 9.93 -7.88
CA SER A 133 -7.48 10.30 -6.66
C SER A 133 -6.89 9.58 -5.46
N ILE A 134 -6.39 10.35 -4.48
CA ILE A 134 -5.80 9.83 -3.25
C ILE A 134 -6.84 9.04 -2.45
N ALA A 135 -8.07 9.57 -2.34
CA ALA A 135 -9.15 8.89 -1.63
C ALA A 135 -9.49 7.53 -2.25
N VAL A 136 -9.53 7.43 -3.59
CA VAL A 136 -9.76 6.16 -4.30
C VAL A 136 -8.59 5.22 -4.08
N LEU A 137 -7.35 5.70 -4.22
CA LEU A 137 -6.15 4.87 -4.07
C LEU A 137 -6.00 4.28 -2.66
N ILE A 138 -6.30 5.04 -1.61
CA ILE A 138 -6.25 4.55 -0.22
C ILE A 138 -7.31 3.48 0.02
N ARG A 139 -8.55 3.72 -0.44
CA ARG A 139 -9.63 2.71 -0.37
C ARG A 139 -9.23 1.42 -1.09
N ASP A 140 -8.66 1.55 -2.28
CA ASP A 140 -8.27 0.43 -3.11
C ASP A 140 -7.08 -0.33 -2.52
N PHE A 141 -6.18 0.36 -1.81
CA PHE A 141 -5.15 -0.29 -1.00
C PHE A 141 -5.74 -1.08 0.17
N GLY A 142 -6.76 -0.56 0.86
CA GLY A 142 -7.50 -1.33 1.88
C GLY A 142 -8.13 -2.61 1.31
N ASN A 143 -8.69 -2.55 0.10
CA ASN A 143 -9.18 -3.73 -0.62
C ASN A 143 -8.04 -4.70 -0.97
N ALA A 144 -6.89 -4.18 -1.39
CA ALA A 144 -5.69 -4.98 -1.69
C ALA A 144 -5.17 -5.72 -0.45
N LEU A 145 -5.19 -5.10 0.74
CA LEU A 145 -4.85 -5.75 2.00
C LEU A 145 -5.80 -6.92 2.30
N ASN A 146 -7.10 -6.73 2.13
CA ASN A 146 -8.08 -7.81 2.30
C ASN A 146 -7.82 -8.98 1.34
N ALA A 147 -7.53 -8.70 0.06
CA ALA A 147 -7.19 -9.73 -0.92
C ALA A 147 -5.87 -10.45 -0.59
N PHE A 148 -4.87 -9.70 -0.09
CA PHE A 148 -3.59 -10.23 0.36
C PHE A 148 -3.76 -11.18 1.55
N PHE A 149 -4.56 -10.80 2.54
CA PHE A 149 -4.85 -11.65 3.69
C PHE A 149 -5.65 -12.90 3.32
N ARG A 150 -6.65 -12.79 2.44
CA ARG A 150 -7.37 -13.97 1.91
C ARG A 150 -6.42 -14.94 1.19
N SER A 151 -5.45 -14.40 0.45
CA SER A 151 -4.42 -15.22 -0.20
C SER A 151 -3.50 -15.87 0.82
N ALA A 152 -3.11 -15.18 1.89
CA ALA A 152 -2.33 -15.76 2.98
C ALA A 152 -3.09 -16.86 3.74
N LEU A 153 -4.40 -16.72 3.92
CA LEU A 153 -5.23 -17.75 4.56
C LEU A 153 -5.38 -19.02 3.72
N SER A 154 -5.31 -18.90 2.39
CA SER A 154 -5.47 -20.01 1.44
C SER A 154 -4.15 -20.55 0.87
N ASN A 155 -3.02 -19.91 1.15
CA ASN A 155 -1.70 -20.29 0.66
C ASN A 155 -0.70 -20.42 1.83
N ALA A 156 -0.38 -21.66 2.19
CA ALA A 156 0.52 -21.97 3.31
C ALA A 156 1.93 -21.38 3.13
N ASP A 157 2.45 -21.34 1.90
CA ASP A 157 3.78 -20.78 1.62
C ASP A 157 3.80 -19.27 1.82
N LEU A 158 2.77 -18.56 1.35
CA LEU A 158 2.64 -17.13 1.57
C LEU A 158 2.48 -16.84 3.06
N LYS A 159 1.66 -17.61 3.77
CA LYS A 159 1.50 -17.49 5.21
C LYS A 159 2.84 -17.63 5.95
N ALA A 160 3.62 -18.66 5.63
CA ALA A 160 4.93 -18.90 6.24
C ALA A 160 5.92 -17.74 5.98
N ARG A 161 5.90 -17.14 4.78
CA ARG A 161 6.72 -15.96 4.44
C ARG A 161 6.34 -14.74 5.28
N ILE A 162 5.05 -14.54 5.53
CA ILE A 162 4.57 -13.41 6.35
C ILE A 162 4.89 -13.68 7.83
N ASP A 163 4.55 -14.86 8.36
CA ASP A 163 4.75 -15.21 9.77
C ASP A 163 6.22 -15.12 10.20
N SER A 164 7.16 -15.45 9.30
CA SER A 164 8.60 -15.36 9.58
C SER A 164 9.13 -13.93 9.69
N ARG A 165 8.34 -12.94 9.26
CA ARG A 165 8.77 -11.54 9.10
C ARG A 165 7.92 -10.55 9.88
N ILE A 166 6.65 -10.87 10.15
CA ILE A 166 5.68 -9.90 10.68
C ILE A 166 6.06 -9.34 12.05
N ARG A 167 6.80 -10.10 12.85
CA ARG A 167 7.30 -9.68 14.18
C ARG A 167 8.37 -8.59 14.12
N THR A 168 8.95 -8.32 12.96
CA THR A 168 9.93 -7.24 12.80
C THR A 168 9.28 -5.92 12.38
N LEU A 169 7.98 -5.91 12.11
CA LEU A 169 7.27 -4.68 11.80
C LEU A 169 7.16 -3.81 13.06
N MET A 170 7.12 -2.50 12.83
CA MET A 170 6.99 -1.51 13.90
C MET A 170 5.64 -1.69 14.62
N VAL A 171 5.69 -1.64 15.93
CA VAL A 171 4.53 -1.54 16.81
C VAL A 171 4.78 -0.41 17.80
N THR A 172 3.76 0.39 18.07
CA THR A 172 3.81 1.38 19.16
C THR A 172 3.32 0.73 20.45
N MET A 173 3.99 1.00 21.56
CA MET A 173 3.57 0.52 22.88
C MET A 173 3.06 1.71 23.69
N ALA A 174 1.88 1.56 24.29
CA ALA A 174 1.42 2.52 25.29
C ALA A 174 2.41 2.52 26.47
N VAL A 175 2.79 3.70 26.94
CA VAL A 175 3.58 3.83 28.15
C VAL A 175 2.65 3.53 29.33
N ASP A 176 3.01 2.51 30.13
CA ASP A 176 2.35 2.28 31.41
C ASP A 176 2.83 3.35 32.42
N GLU A 177 2.05 4.41 32.58
CA GLU A 177 2.33 5.51 33.49
C GLU A 177 2.44 5.05 34.97
N ASN A 178 1.99 3.84 35.31
CA ASN A 178 2.11 3.27 36.66
C ASN A 178 3.45 2.58 36.92
N ARG A 179 4.29 2.31 35.90
CA ARG A 179 5.64 1.72 36.08
C ARG A 179 6.76 2.74 36.29
N VAL A 180 6.49 4.04 36.13
CA VAL A 180 7.50 5.12 36.30
C VAL A 180 7.61 5.59 37.76
N LYS A 181 6.75 5.09 38.66
CA LYS A 181 6.77 5.42 40.09
C LYS A 181 7.41 4.31 40.94
N THR A 182 8.73 4.16 40.85
CA THR A 182 9.52 3.57 41.94
C THR A 182 10.84 4.35 42.06
N PRO A 183 11.13 4.97 43.22
CA PRO A 183 12.41 5.62 43.48
C PRO A 183 13.57 4.62 43.56
#